data_AF-A0A8T1UHD6-F1
#
_entry.id   AF-A0A8T1UHD6-F1
#
_cell.length_a   1.000
_cell.length_b   1.000
_cell.length_c   1.000
_cell.angle_alpha   90.00
_cell.angle_beta   90.00
_cell.angle_gamma   90.00
#
_symmetry.space_group_name_H-M   'P 1'
#
loop_
_entity.id
_entity.type
_entity.pdbx_description
1 polymer ?
#
loop_
_entity_poly.entity_id
_entity_poly.type
_entity_poly.pdbx_seq_one_letter_code
_entity_poly.pdbx_strand_id
1 'polypeptide(L)'
;MSRCTSYVAKVAIDPNEDPDTYFKDVEMQAVAAKYAKLYNSYNPPRRVEFLEAWILQLIPSDVSGAGDQTIESLTLSGTICGVEPFIAGEYHKHNNNFGYVSELERNTPQAFSHFTYEASGQHILVVDIQGVGDHYTDPQIHTRRGKEFGKGNLALRGFERFLGSHRCNPICRYLKLPLINPKDEGSRPVDPKGTIPAQPYMSQPRVVVDQVDSVLCHYYGDSKAFKKYNKKKRDKKKREKHQKSRRRPGYEHKAEQEVEGSDESAVEIQPTTDRFVTVLTDQQRSCSSFVCDGVSQCTVS
;
A
#
# COMPACT_ATOMS: atom_id res chain seq x y z
N MET A 1 -9.11 11.22 31.05
CA MET A 1 -7.88 10.55 30.56
C MET A 1 -7.83 10.71 29.06
N SER A 2 -7.05 11.65 28.56
CA SER A 2 -6.81 11.78 27.11
C SER A 2 -6.08 10.50 26.66
N ARG A 3 -6.69 9.73 25.76
CA ARG A 3 -6.01 8.60 25.13
C ARG A 3 -4.86 9.17 24.31
N CYS A 4 -3.63 9.01 24.77
CA CYS A 4 -2.46 9.18 23.91
C CYS A 4 -2.56 8.12 22.81
N THR A 5 -3.01 8.53 21.63
CA THR A 5 -2.98 7.71 20.42
C THR A 5 -1.65 7.97 19.74
N SER A 6 -0.71 7.02 19.82
CA SER A 6 0.51 7.05 19.02
C SER A 6 0.20 6.59 17.58
N TYR A 7 0.91 7.16 16.62
CA TYR A 7 0.78 6.84 15.20
C TYR A 7 2.14 6.50 14.60
N VAL A 8 2.11 5.81 13.47
CA VAL A 8 3.29 5.50 12.65
C VAL A 8 3.19 6.30 11.36
N ALA A 9 4.23 7.06 11.04
CA ALA A 9 4.38 7.72 9.74
C ALA A 9 5.33 6.92 8.86
N LYS A 10 4.91 6.64 7.63
CA LYS A 10 5.63 5.84 6.64
C LYS A 10 6.04 6.72 5.47
N VAL A 11 7.35 6.76 5.22
CA VAL A 11 7.96 7.46 4.10
C VAL A 11 8.67 6.42 3.23
N ALA A 12 8.57 6.56 1.92
CA ALA A 12 9.27 5.69 0.98
C ALA A 12 10.79 5.82 1.18
N ILE A 13 11.49 4.70 0.99
CA ILE A 13 12.96 4.68 1.04
C ILE A 13 13.55 5.50 -0.11
N ASP A 14 12.92 5.44 -1.29
CA ASP A 14 13.28 6.31 -2.41
C ASP A 14 12.74 7.72 -2.16
N PRO A 15 13.61 8.74 -1.98
CA PRO A 15 13.18 10.11 -1.77
C PRO A 15 12.45 10.70 -2.99
N ASN A 16 12.55 10.06 -4.17
CA ASN A 16 11.89 10.47 -5.40
C ASN A 16 10.68 9.61 -5.76
N GLU A 17 10.15 8.80 -4.84
CA GLU A 17 8.96 7.96 -5.09
C GLU A 17 7.80 8.82 -5.62
N ASP A 18 7.08 8.31 -6.62
CA ASP A 18 5.93 9.03 -7.18
C ASP A 18 4.88 9.20 -6.06
N PRO A 19 4.45 10.43 -5.75
CA PRO A 19 3.44 10.66 -4.73
C PRO A 19 2.16 9.85 -4.94
N ASP A 20 1.82 9.47 -6.19
CA ASP A 20 0.71 8.57 -6.52
C ASP A 20 0.77 7.23 -5.77
N THR A 21 1.95 6.76 -5.39
CA THR A 21 2.14 5.50 -4.66
C THR A 21 1.46 5.57 -3.30
N TYR A 22 1.68 6.63 -2.51
CA TYR A 22 1.02 6.80 -1.21
C TYR A 22 -0.50 6.85 -1.32
N PHE A 23 -1.04 7.49 -2.37
CA PHE A 23 -2.48 7.50 -2.62
C PHE A 23 -3.03 6.11 -2.92
N LYS A 24 -2.30 5.31 -3.71
CA LYS A 24 -2.68 3.93 -4.03
C LYS A 24 -2.57 3.00 -2.82
N ASP A 25 -1.57 3.20 -1.96
CA ASP A 25 -1.37 2.36 -0.78
C ASP A 25 -2.50 2.57 0.24
N VAL A 26 -2.85 3.83 0.51
CA VAL A 26 -3.99 4.16 1.37
C VAL A 26 -5.31 3.65 0.78
N GLU A 27 -5.44 3.63 -0.56
CA GLU A 27 -6.62 3.07 -1.27
C GLU A 27 -6.72 1.59 -1.07
N MET A 28 -5.62 0.91 -1.31
CA MET A 28 -5.49 -0.52 -1.14
C MET A 28 -5.86 -0.94 0.28
N GLN A 29 -5.39 -0.21 1.29
CA GLN A 29 -5.72 -0.47 2.69
C GLN A 29 -7.21 -0.27 2.99
N ALA A 30 -7.84 0.79 2.46
CA ALA A 30 -9.28 1.01 2.61
C ALA A 30 -10.12 -0.08 1.90
N VAL A 31 -9.71 -0.53 0.71
CA VAL A 31 -10.36 -1.64 0.01
C VAL A 31 -10.24 -2.94 0.81
N ALA A 32 -9.05 -3.25 1.34
CA ALA A 32 -8.85 -4.41 2.21
C ALA A 32 -9.73 -4.33 3.47
N ALA A 33 -9.86 -3.15 4.07
CA ALA A 33 -10.74 -2.92 5.23
C ALA A 33 -12.23 -3.16 4.88
N LYS A 34 -12.68 -2.81 3.67
CA LYS A 34 -14.04 -3.13 3.19
C LYS A 34 -14.25 -4.65 3.11
N TYR A 35 -13.29 -5.39 2.56
CA TYR A 35 -13.36 -6.85 2.54
C TYR A 35 -13.30 -7.47 3.93
N ALA A 36 -12.53 -6.91 4.86
CA ALA A 36 -12.53 -7.33 6.26
C ALA A 36 -13.92 -7.15 6.91
N LYS A 37 -14.58 -6.01 6.69
CA LYS A 37 -15.97 -5.79 7.16
C LYS A 37 -16.94 -6.81 6.56
N LEU A 38 -16.81 -7.09 5.26
CA LEU A 38 -17.63 -8.09 4.58
C LEU A 38 -17.37 -9.52 5.11
N TYR A 39 -16.10 -9.92 5.25
CA TYR A 39 -15.70 -11.20 5.87
C TYR A 39 -16.30 -11.36 7.27
N ASN A 40 -16.20 -10.31 8.09
CA ASN A 40 -16.73 -10.30 9.45
C ASN A 40 -18.26 -10.44 9.51
N SER A 41 -19.00 -10.01 8.47
CA SER A 41 -20.46 -10.15 8.41
C SER A 41 -20.93 -11.60 8.32
N TYR A 42 -20.05 -12.52 7.88
CA TYR A 42 -20.28 -13.96 7.85
C TYR A 42 -19.96 -14.67 9.18
N ASN A 43 -19.73 -13.91 10.25
CA ASN A 43 -19.44 -14.41 11.60
C ASN A 43 -18.35 -15.50 11.64
N PRO A 44 -17.15 -15.24 11.09
CA PRO A 44 -16.02 -16.17 11.18
C PRO A 44 -15.60 -16.37 12.65
N PRO A 45 -14.91 -17.46 12.99
CA PRO A 45 -14.48 -17.72 14.38
C PRO A 45 -13.53 -16.64 14.93
N ARG A 46 -12.82 -15.95 14.04
CA ARG A 46 -12.06 -14.73 14.35
C ARG A 46 -12.38 -13.67 13.33
N ARG A 47 -12.72 -12.49 13.84
CA ARG A 47 -12.86 -11.28 13.05
C ARG A 47 -11.48 -10.71 12.73
N VAL A 48 -11.37 -10.02 11.60
CA VAL A 48 -10.14 -9.33 11.18
C VAL A 48 -10.42 -7.86 10.96
N GLU A 49 -9.41 -7.02 11.09
CA GLU A 49 -9.50 -5.59 10.88
C GLU A 49 -8.26 -5.10 10.14
N PHE A 50 -8.44 -4.19 9.19
CA PHE A 50 -7.31 -3.42 8.65
C PHE A 50 -7.31 -2.05 9.30
N LEU A 51 -6.13 -1.58 9.70
CA LEU A 51 -5.96 -0.26 10.24
C LEU A 51 -6.45 0.81 9.26
N GLU A 52 -7.02 1.89 9.78
CA GLU A 52 -7.25 3.09 8.99
C GLU A 52 -5.89 3.71 8.60
N ALA A 53 -5.83 4.26 7.39
CA ALA A 53 -4.65 4.95 6.89
C ALA A 53 -5.03 6.30 6.30
N TRP A 54 -4.11 7.25 6.43
CA TRP A 54 -4.23 8.62 5.93
C TRP A 54 -2.99 9.02 5.17
N ILE A 55 -3.11 10.09 4.40
CA ILE A 55 -1.99 10.75 3.75
C ILE A 55 -1.83 12.10 4.43
N LEU A 56 -0.65 12.35 4.98
CA LEU A 56 -0.28 13.66 5.48
C LEU A 56 0.73 14.30 4.54
N GLN A 57 0.55 15.61 4.34
CA GLN A 57 1.57 16.45 3.73
C GLN A 57 2.33 17.12 4.87
N LEU A 58 3.63 16.89 4.96
CA LEU A 58 4.48 17.55 5.94
C LEU A 58 4.84 18.94 5.41
N ILE A 59 4.49 19.98 6.17
CA ILE A 59 4.74 21.38 5.82
C ILE A 59 5.79 21.92 6.81
N PRO A 60 6.97 22.33 6.35
CA PRO A 60 7.99 22.93 7.21
C PRO A 60 7.49 24.20 7.92
N SER A 61 7.82 24.33 9.20
CA SER A 61 7.35 25.41 10.08
C SER A 61 7.83 26.80 9.65
N ASP A 62 8.97 26.90 8.98
CA ASP A 62 9.53 28.14 8.43
C ASP A 62 8.76 28.67 7.20
N VAL A 63 8.01 27.80 6.52
CA VAL A 63 7.17 28.15 5.37
C VAL A 63 5.70 28.37 5.78
N SER A 64 5.33 28.03 7.01
CA SER A 64 3.95 28.15 7.53
C SER A 64 3.41 29.59 7.63
N GLY A 65 4.30 30.60 7.63
CA GLY A 65 3.95 32.02 7.57
C GLY A 65 4.04 32.65 6.17
N ALA A 66 4.46 31.88 5.16
CA ALA A 66 4.50 32.36 3.78
C ALA A 66 3.13 32.14 3.12
N GLY A 67 2.65 33.13 2.35
CA GLY A 67 1.30 33.12 1.77
C GLY A 67 0.95 31.85 1.00
N ASP A 68 -0.35 31.61 0.82
CA ASP A 68 -0.97 30.37 0.30
C ASP A 68 -0.26 29.73 -0.92
N GLN A 69 0.35 30.56 -1.79
CA GLN A 69 1.11 30.14 -2.97
C GLN A 69 2.41 29.36 -2.66
N THR A 70 3.06 29.61 -1.53
CA THR A 70 4.32 28.95 -1.12
C THR A 70 4.05 27.57 -0.50
N ILE A 71 2.99 27.46 0.30
CA ILE A 71 2.48 26.17 0.82
C ILE A 71 1.95 25.30 -0.34
N GLU A 72 1.41 25.92 -1.39
CA GLU A 72 1.07 25.23 -2.62
C GLU A 72 2.30 24.71 -3.39
N SER A 73 3.40 25.43 -3.50
CA SER A 73 4.62 24.91 -4.14
C SER A 73 5.10 23.57 -3.53
N LEU A 74 4.98 23.44 -2.21
CA LEU A 74 5.41 22.28 -1.43
C LEU A 74 4.59 21.00 -1.66
N THR A 75 3.45 21.01 -2.37
CA THR A 75 2.73 19.75 -2.64
C THR A 75 3.43 18.88 -3.70
N LEU A 76 4.44 19.42 -4.39
CA LEU A 76 5.28 18.70 -5.36
C LEU A 76 6.73 18.53 -4.88
N SER A 77 7.14 19.22 -3.82
CA SER A 77 8.51 19.18 -3.26
C SER A 77 8.57 18.89 -1.76
N GLY A 78 7.44 18.88 -1.07
CA GLY A 78 7.32 18.58 0.35
C GLY A 78 7.04 17.09 0.56
N THR A 79 7.57 16.57 1.66
CA THR A 79 7.47 15.15 2.00
C THR A 79 6.02 14.80 2.33
N ILE A 80 5.41 13.93 1.53
CA ILE A 80 4.16 13.27 1.90
C ILE A 80 4.48 11.95 2.59
N CYS A 81 3.60 11.53 3.50
CA CYS A 81 3.73 10.25 4.18
C CYS A 81 2.37 9.58 4.35
N GLY A 82 2.39 8.25 4.38
CA GLY A 82 1.27 7.46 4.88
C GLY A 82 1.28 7.47 6.40
N VAL A 83 0.13 7.56 7.04
CA VAL A 83 0.02 7.54 8.50
C VAL A 83 -1.06 6.56 8.92
N GLU A 84 -0.79 5.80 9.97
CA GLU A 84 -1.72 4.82 10.56
C GLU A 84 -1.56 4.75 12.09
N PRO A 85 -2.55 4.21 12.82
CA PRO A 85 -2.43 4.00 14.25
C PRO A 85 -1.28 3.04 14.59
N PHE A 86 -0.55 3.33 15.66
CA PHE A 86 0.40 2.36 16.19
C PHE A 86 -0.32 1.17 16.85
N ILE A 87 0.09 -0.04 16.51
CA ILE A 87 -0.36 -1.28 17.16
C ILE A 87 0.76 -1.92 17.95
N ALA A 88 0.55 -2.11 19.25
CA ALA A 88 1.52 -2.74 20.15
C ALA A 88 1.39 -4.27 20.11
N GLY A 89 2.51 -4.96 19.92
CA GLY A 89 2.62 -6.41 20.00
C GLY A 89 3.60 -6.98 18.98
N GLU A 90 3.65 -8.31 18.90
CA GLU A 90 4.54 -9.00 17.96
C GLU A 90 3.97 -8.93 16.53
N TYR A 91 4.76 -8.36 15.63
CA TYR A 91 4.39 -8.19 14.23
C TYR A 91 4.69 -9.46 13.44
N HIS A 92 3.70 -10.00 12.75
CA HIS A 92 3.80 -11.21 11.95
C HIS A 92 3.36 -10.96 10.51
N LYS A 93 4.12 -11.48 9.55
CA LYS A 93 3.71 -11.59 8.15
C LYS A 93 3.21 -13.00 7.87
N HIS A 94 1.92 -13.14 7.56
CA HIS A 94 1.25 -14.44 7.45
C HIS A 94 1.27 -15.03 6.04
N ASN A 95 1.22 -14.19 5.02
CA ASN A 95 1.52 -14.55 3.64
C ASN A 95 2.16 -13.36 2.93
N ASN A 96 2.61 -13.55 1.68
CA ASN A 96 3.06 -12.43 0.86
C ASN A 96 2.29 -12.29 -0.46
N ASN A 97 2.61 -11.25 -1.23
CA ASN A 97 2.05 -11.04 -2.56
C ASN A 97 2.52 -12.01 -3.65
N PHE A 98 3.37 -13.00 -3.36
CA PHE A 98 3.94 -13.94 -4.32
C PHE A 98 3.91 -15.40 -3.88
N GLY A 99 2.94 -15.77 -3.04
CA GLY A 99 2.64 -17.17 -2.70
C GLY A 99 3.41 -17.75 -1.51
N TYR A 100 4.24 -16.97 -0.81
CA TYR A 100 4.78 -17.36 0.49
C TYR A 100 3.67 -17.48 1.54
N VAL A 101 3.75 -18.50 2.38
CA VAL A 101 2.90 -18.73 3.55
C VAL A 101 3.83 -18.91 4.75
N SER A 102 3.52 -18.22 5.86
CA SER A 102 4.28 -18.31 7.11
C SER A 102 4.23 -19.71 7.71
N GLU A 103 5.30 -20.12 8.38
CA GLU A 103 5.38 -21.39 9.13
C GLU A 103 4.38 -21.46 10.30
N LEU A 104 3.92 -20.30 10.82
CA LEU A 104 2.83 -20.26 11.79
C LEU A 104 1.49 -20.73 11.21
N GLU A 105 1.36 -20.68 9.88
CA GLU A 105 0.25 -21.18 9.05
C GLU A 105 -1.15 -20.93 9.66
N ARG A 106 -1.36 -19.73 10.23
CA ARG A 106 -2.64 -19.39 10.86
C ARG A 106 -3.79 -19.50 9.87
N ASN A 107 -4.86 -20.16 10.27
CA ASN A 107 -6.05 -20.35 9.43
C ASN A 107 -6.70 -19.03 8.96
N THR A 108 -6.84 -18.05 9.87
CA THR A 108 -7.59 -16.81 9.62
C THR A 108 -7.03 -15.96 8.47
N PRO A 109 -5.72 -15.63 8.43
CA PRO A 109 -5.12 -14.89 7.29
C PRO A 109 -5.32 -15.55 5.91
N GLN A 110 -5.12 -16.87 5.83
CA GLN A 110 -5.24 -17.59 4.56
C GLN A 110 -6.71 -17.69 4.11
N ALA A 111 -7.61 -17.97 5.05
CA ALA A 111 -9.03 -18.02 4.78
C ALA A 111 -9.61 -16.65 4.40
N PHE A 112 -9.10 -15.56 5.00
CA PHE A 112 -9.46 -14.21 4.60
C PHE A 112 -9.04 -13.91 3.16
N SER A 113 -7.81 -14.25 2.79
CA SER A 113 -7.30 -14.05 1.42
C SER A 113 -8.17 -14.81 0.40
N HIS A 114 -8.44 -16.09 0.66
CA HIS A 114 -9.36 -16.92 -0.15
C HIS A 114 -10.78 -16.35 -0.19
N PHE A 115 -11.30 -15.89 0.94
CA PHE A 115 -12.60 -15.24 1.00
C PHE A 115 -12.67 -14.04 0.05
N THR A 116 -11.66 -13.17 0.02
CA THR A 116 -11.66 -11.99 -0.87
C THR A 116 -11.70 -12.39 -2.35
N TYR A 117 -11.00 -13.47 -2.71
CA TYR A 117 -11.02 -14.03 -4.06
C TYR A 117 -12.42 -14.46 -4.47
N GLU A 118 -13.11 -15.25 -3.64
CA GLU A 118 -14.44 -15.76 -3.97
C GLU A 118 -15.52 -14.67 -3.88
N ALA A 119 -15.47 -13.85 -2.82
CA ALA A 119 -16.42 -12.77 -2.58
C ALA A 119 -16.40 -11.70 -3.68
N SER A 120 -15.25 -11.53 -4.35
CA SER A 120 -15.10 -10.59 -5.45
C SER A 120 -15.53 -11.14 -6.81
N GLY A 121 -16.01 -12.39 -6.88
CA GLY A 121 -16.19 -13.08 -8.16
C GLY A 121 -14.86 -13.29 -8.88
N GLN A 122 -13.78 -13.53 -8.14
CA GLN A 122 -12.43 -13.80 -8.66
C GLN A 122 -11.79 -12.60 -9.38
N HIS A 123 -12.19 -11.39 -9.02
CA HIS A 123 -11.65 -10.14 -9.60
C HIS A 123 -10.57 -9.47 -8.74
N ILE A 124 -10.62 -9.69 -7.43
CA ILE A 124 -9.74 -9.09 -6.42
C ILE A 124 -9.24 -10.21 -5.51
N LEU A 125 -7.95 -10.14 -5.15
CA LEU A 125 -7.33 -10.99 -4.16
C LEU A 125 -6.50 -10.12 -3.22
N VAL A 126 -6.87 -10.08 -1.94
CA VAL A 126 -6.11 -9.40 -0.88
C VAL A 126 -5.11 -10.39 -0.28
N VAL A 127 -3.83 -10.01 -0.28
CA VAL A 127 -2.66 -10.77 0.21
C VAL A 127 -1.71 -9.81 0.94
N ASP A 128 -0.48 -10.25 1.24
CA ASP A 128 0.42 -9.55 2.19
C ASP A 128 -0.31 -9.31 3.52
N ILE A 129 -0.97 -10.35 4.04
CA ILE A 129 -1.66 -10.26 5.32
C ILE A 129 -0.62 -10.24 6.44
N GLN A 130 -0.50 -9.10 7.12
CA GLN A 130 0.52 -8.86 8.13
C GLN A 130 0.05 -7.87 9.19
N GLY A 131 0.57 -7.97 10.41
CA GLY A 131 0.21 -7.08 11.52
C GLY A 131 0.35 -7.75 12.89
N VAL A 132 -0.42 -7.29 13.86
CA VAL A 132 -0.41 -7.81 15.24
C VAL A 132 -1.74 -8.49 15.54
N GLY A 133 -1.69 -9.80 15.80
CA GLY A 133 -2.89 -10.61 16.02
C GLY A 133 -3.78 -10.66 14.78
N ASP A 134 -5.01 -10.13 14.86
CA ASP A 134 -5.96 -10.02 13.73
C ASP A 134 -6.20 -8.56 13.29
N HIS A 135 -5.33 -7.64 13.73
CA HIS A 135 -5.26 -6.27 13.24
C HIS A 135 -4.13 -6.18 12.22
N TYR A 136 -4.50 -5.98 10.96
CA TYR A 136 -3.62 -6.02 9.81
C TYR A 136 -3.34 -4.64 9.26
N THR A 137 -2.22 -4.51 8.55
CA THR A 137 -1.86 -3.29 7.82
C THR A 137 -1.00 -3.62 6.60
N ASP A 138 -0.77 -2.64 5.72
CA ASP A 138 0.01 -2.74 4.48
C ASP A 138 -0.35 -3.98 3.63
N PRO A 139 -1.63 -4.19 3.28
CA PRO A 139 -2.00 -5.28 2.39
C PRO A 139 -1.45 -5.04 0.99
N GLN A 140 -1.43 -6.09 0.18
CA GLN A 140 -1.32 -5.99 -1.27
C GLN A 140 -2.57 -6.56 -1.94
N ILE A 141 -3.03 -5.91 -3.00
CA ILE A 141 -4.15 -6.39 -3.81
C ILE A 141 -3.68 -6.79 -5.21
N HIS A 142 -4.08 -7.99 -5.64
CA HIS A 142 -4.01 -8.39 -7.03
C HIS A 142 -5.36 -8.19 -7.71
N THR A 143 -5.36 -7.66 -8.93
CA THR A 143 -6.55 -7.55 -9.79
C THR A 143 -6.33 -8.24 -11.12
N ARG A 144 -7.39 -8.69 -11.80
CA ARG A 144 -7.24 -9.31 -13.13
C ARG A 144 -6.52 -8.42 -14.16
N ARG A 145 -6.67 -7.10 -14.05
CA ARG A 145 -6.09 -6.11 -14.98
C ARG A 145 -4.67 -5.70 -14.63
N GLY A 146 -4.27 -5.77 -13.35
CA GLY A 146 -2.91 -5.42 -12.92
C GLY A 146 -2.56 -3.93 -12.97
N LYS A 147 -3.54 -3.03 -13.16
CA LYS A 147 -3.28 -1.58 -13.33
C LYS A 147 -3.53 -0.79 -12.05
N GLU A 148 -4.35 -1.33 -11.17
CA GLU A 148 -4.76 -0.75 -9.89
C GLU A 148 -3.80 -1.16 -8.76
N PHE A 149 -3.84 -0.49 -7.60
CA PHE A 149 -3.18 -0.94 -6.35
C PHE A 149 -1.65 -1.11 -6.39
N GLY A 150 -0.96 -0.20 -7.08
CA GLY A 150 0.48 -0.04 -6.95
C GLY A 150 1.33 -1.10 -7.67
N LYS A 151 2.65 -0.99 -7.51
CA LYS A 151 3.66 -1.81 -8.22
C LYS A 151 3.64 -3.28 -7.79
N GLY A 152 3.12 -3.58 -6.60
CA GLY A 152 3.03 -4.94 -6.06
C GLY A 152 1.82 -5.74 -6.56
N ASN A 153 0.94 -5.16 -7.39
CA ASN A 153 -0.13 -5.89 -8.06
C ASN A 153 0.47 -6.71 -9.22
N LEU A 154 0.54 -8.02 -9.03
CA LEU A 154 1.15 -8.96 -9.98
C LEU A 154 0.12 -9.57 -10.95
N ALA A 155 -1.07 -8.98 -11.00
CA ALA A 155 -2.18 -9.43 -11.83
C ALA A 155 -2.42 -10.94 -11.71
N LEU A 156 -2.80 -11.61 -12.80
CA LEU A 156 -3.05 -13.06 -12.85
C LEU A 156 -1.91 -13.90 -12.25
N ARG A 157 -0.66 -13.47 -12.38
CA ARG A 157 0.49 -14.17 -11.78
C ARG A 157 0.41 -14.19 -10.25
N GLY A 158 -0.05 -13.10 -9.64
CA GLY A 158 -0.29 -13.02 -8.21
C GLY A 158 -1.38 -13.99 -7.74
N PHE A 159 -2.46 -14.12 -8.54
CA PHE A 159 -3.52 -15.11 -8.29
C PHE A 159 -2.97 -16.52 -8.36
N GLU A 160 -2.30 -16.89 -9.46
CA GLU A 160 -1.70 -18.22 -9.64
C GLU A 160 -0.77 -18.59 -8.50
N ARG A 161 0.03 -17.64 -8.01
CA ARG A 161 0.96 -17.87 -6.89
C ARG A 161 0.24 -18.15 -5.58
N PHE A 162 -0.78 -17.37 -5.25
CA PHE A 162 -1.59 -17.62 -4.06
C PHE A 162 -2.35 -18.94 -4.18
N LEU A 163 -3.06 -19.17 -5.29
CA LEU A 163 -3.87 -20.38 -5.49
C LEU A 163 -3.01 -21.65 -5.49
N GLY A 164 -1.79 -21.57 -6.03
CA GLY A 164 -0.84 -22.69 -6.06
C GLY A 164 -0.26 -23.06 -4.70
N SER A 165 -0.19 -22.12 -3.75
CA SER A 165 0.30 -22.40 -2.38
C SER A 165 -0.81 -22.50 -1.34
N HIS A 166 -2.01 -22.00 -1.62
CA HIS A 166 -3.13 -21.98 -0.69
C HIS A 166 -3.65 -23.38 -0.40
N ARG A 167 -3.91 -23.63 0.87
CA ARG A 167 -4.54 -24.84 1.38
C ARG A 167 -5.82 -24.46 2.09
N CYS A 168 -6.93 -25.03 1.64
CA CYS A 168 -8.21 -24.78 2.28
C CYS A 168 -8.18 -25.31 3.72
N ASN A 169 -8.59 -24.49 4.67
CA ASN A 169 -8.56 -24.80 6.10
C ASN A 169 -9.98 -24.81 6.70
N PRO A 170 -10.16 -25.13 8.00
CA PRO A 170 -11.49 -25.20 8.62
C PRO A 170 -12.34 -23.92 8.47
N ILE A 171 -11.72 -22.74 8.36
CA ILE A 171 -12.44 -21.48 8.17
C ILE A 171 -12.94 -21.36 6.72
N CYS A 172 -12.14 -21.76 5.73
CA CYS A 172 -12.60 -21.85 4.33
C CYS A 172 -13.85 -22.75 4.21
N ARG A 173 -13.83 -23.90 4.91
CA ARG A 173 -14.96 -24.84 4.97
C ARG A 173 -16.17 -24.21 5.68
N TYR A 174 -15.95 -23.54 6.81
CA TYR A 174 -17.00 -22.81 7.53
C TYR A 174 -17.74 -21.81 6.63
N LEU A 175 -16.97 -21.04 5.85
CA LEU A 175 -17.48 -20.06 4.91
C LEU A 175 -18.06 -20.68 3.63
N LYS A 176 -17.99 -22.01 3.48
CA LYS A 176 -18.45 -22.75 2.29
C LYS A 176 -17.82 -22.22 0.99
N LEU A 177 -16.54 -21.86 1.05
CA LEU A 177 -15.80 -21.39 -0.12
C LEU A 177 -15.53 -22.57 -1.07
N PRO A 178 -15.59 -22.35 -2.40
CA PRO A 178 -15.10 -23.33 -3.37
C PRO A 178 -13.66 -23.76 -3.06
N LEU A 179 -13.38 -25.05 -3.22
CA LEU A 179 -12.05 -25.58 -2.97
C LEU A 179 -11.10 -25.19 -4.11
N ILE A 180 -9.98 -24.55 -3.76
CA ILE A 180 -8.95 -24.18 -4.73
C ILE A 180 -8.13 -25.39 -5.17
N ASN A 181 -7.85 -26.33 -4.25
CA ASN A 181 -7.08 -27.53 -4.52
C ASN A 181 -7.88 -28.78 -4.07
N PRO A 182 -8.62 -29.44 -4.98
CA PRO A 182 -9.45 -30.61 -4.64
C PRO A 182 -8.66 -31.78 -4.07
N LYS A 183 -7.34 -31.83 -4.28
CA LYS A 183 -6.46 -32.84 -3.66
C LYS A 183 -6.41 -32.75 -2.13
N ASP A 184 -6.89 -31.65 -1.55
CA ASP A 184 -7.06 -31.48 -0.10
C ASP A 184 -8.39 -32.10 0.42
N GLU A 185 -9.30 -32.55 -0.47
CA GLU A 185 -10.43 -33.38 -0.04
C GLU A 185 -9.95 -34.78 0.34
N GLY A 186 -10.14 -35.13 1.61
CA GLY A 186 -9.99 -36.49 2.11
C GLY A 186 -8.57 -36.99 2.34
N SER A 187 -7.53 -36.22 2.01
CA SER A 187 -6.14 -36.73 2.03
C SER A 187 -5.35 -36.41 3.30
N ARG A 188 -5.80 -35.47 4.16
CA ARG A 188 -5.12 -35.15 5.43
C ARG A 188 -6.09 -34.84 6.57
N PRO A 189 -5.82 -35.33 7.81
CA PRO A 189 -6.54 -34.89 9.00
C PRO A 189 -6.54 -33.37 9.10
N VAL A 190 -7.66 -32.78 9.51
CA VAL A 190 -7.70 -31.36 9.90
C VAL A 190 -6.61 -31.17 10.96
N ASP A 191 -5.62 -30.32 10.69
CA ASP A 191 -4.63 -30.00 11.70
C ASP A 191 -5.38 -29.37 12.89
N PRO A 192 -5.34 -29.99 14.10
CA PRO A 192 -5.98 -29.41 15.26
C PRO A 192 -5.31 -28.10 15.70
N LYS A 193 -4.16 -27.73 15.13
CA LYS A 193 -3.49 -26.47 15.40
C LYS A 193 -4.15 -25.32 14.63
N GLY A 194 -4.40 -24.23 15.33
CA GLY A 194 -4.93 -22.99 14.75
C GLY A 194 -6.38 -22.69 15.15
N THR A 195 -6.97 -21.68 14.51
CA THR A 195 -8.35 -21.27 14.82
C THR A 195 -9.32 -22.21 14.11
N ILE A 196 -10.15 -22.89 14.89
CA ILE A 196 -11.17 -23.84 14.40
C ILE A 196 -12.56 -23.30 14.75
N PRO A 197 -13.48 -23.18 13.78
CA PRO A 197 -14.88 -22.86 14.03
C PRO A 197 -15.56 -23.87 14.97
N ALA A 198 -16.42 -23.38 15.87
CA ALA A 198 -17.22 -24.23 16.77
C ALA A 198 -18.19 -25.14 16.01
N GLN A 199 -18.67 -24.68 14.85
CA GLN A 199 -19.50 -25.46 13.93
C GLN A 199 -18.79 -25.55 12.57
N PRO A 200 -18.90 -26.67 11.82
CA PRO A 200 -18.16 -26.84 10.56
C PRO A 200 -18.56 -25.88 9.44
N TYR A 201 -19.76 -25.29 9.52
CA TYR A 201 -20.39 -24.50 8.46
C TYR A 201 -21.18 -23.33 9.04
N MET A 202 -21.16 -22.19 8.35
CA MET A 202 -22.07 -21.07 8.62
C MET A 202 -23.50 -21.40 8.23
N SER A 203 -24.46 -20.66 8.79
CA SER A 203 -25.89 -20.85 8.51
C SER A 203 -26.25 -20.47 7.06
N GLN A 204 -25.61 -19.43 6.51
CA GLN A 204 -25.82 -19.03 5.12
C GLN A 204 -25.39 -20.13 4.14
N PRO A 205 -26.07 -20.31 3.00
CA PRO A 205 -25.78 -21.40 2.07
C PRO A 205 -24.43 -21.24 1.37
N ARG A 206 -23.99 -20.01 1.13
CA ARG A 206 -22.69 -19.65 0.56
C ARG A 206 -22.41 -18.18 0.82
N VAL A 207 -21.19 -17.73 0.55
CA VAL A 207 -20.88 -16.31 0.42
C VAL A 207 -21.61 -15.79 -0.83
N VAL A 208 -22.50 -14.82 -0.64
CA VAL A 208 -23.21 -14.11 -1.72
C VAL A 208 -22.87 -12.63 -1.60
N VAL A 209 -22.37 -12.05 -2.68
CA VAL A 209 -22.05 -10.63 -2.71
C VAL A 209 -22.80 -10.02 -3.88
N ASP A 210 -23.79 -9.18 -3.56
CA ASP A 210 -24.70 -8.62 -4.56
C ASP A 210 -24.01 -7.61 -5.48
N GLN A 211 -22.94 -6.98 -5.00
CA GLN A 211 -22.01 -6.14 -5.76
C GLN A 211 -20.81 -5.82 -4.87
N VAL A 212 -19.61 -6.25 -5.26
CA VAL A 212 -18.43 -5.47 -4.89
C VAL A 212 -18.32 -4.38 -5.93
N ASP A 213 -18.63 -3.14 -5.53
CA ASP A 213 -18.65 -1.97 -6.41
C ASP A 213 -17.54 -2.03 -7.47
N SER A 214 -17.94 -2.03 -8.74
CA SER A 214 -17.05 -1.82 -9.89
C SER A 214 -16.21 -0.53 -9.77
N VAL A 215 -16.49 0.28 -8.75
CA VAL A 215 -15.94 1.61 -8.44
C VAL A 215 -14.96 1.58 -7.26
N LEU A 216 -14.48 0.41 -6.83
CA LEU A 216 -13.43 0.34 -5.79
C LEU A 216 -12.16 1.14 -6.16
N CYS A 217 -11.96 1.42 -7.45
CA CYS A 217 -10.91 2.30 -7.94
C CYS A 217 -11.45 3.74 -7.97
N HIS A 218 -10.69 4.67 -7.38
CA HIS A 218 -10.91 6.12 -7.27
C HIS A 218 -11.63 6.62 -6.01
N TYR A 219 -11.58 5.91 -4.88
CA TYR A 219 -12.20 6.39 -3.63
C TYR A 219 -11.67 7.79 -3.20
N TYR A 220 -10.41 8.12 -3.49
CA TYR A 220 -9.84 9.46 -3.24
C TYR A 220 -9.88 10.39 -4.45
N GLY A 221 -10.50 9.99 -5.56
CA GLY A 221 -10.71 10.86 -6.73
C GLY A 221 -11.31 12.20 -6.33
N ASP A 222 -12.14 12.20 -5.29
CA ASP A 222 -12.78 13.39 -4.75
C ASP A 222 -12.04 14.14 -3.65
N SER A 223 -10.96 13.57 -3.10
CA SER A 223 -10.15 14.20 -2.04
C SER A 223 -9.57 15.52 -2.51
N LYS A 224 -9.67 16.56 -1.67
CA LYS A 224 -9.05 17.88 -1.94
C LYS A 224 -7.55 17.75 -2.19
N ALA A 225 -6.85 16.90 -1.42
CA ALA A 225 -5.42 16.67 -1.57
C ALA A 225 -5.09 16.05 -2.94
N PHE A 226 -5.81 15.00 -3.33
CA PHE A 226 -5.61 14.32 -4.61
C PHE A 226 -5.99 15.20 -5.81
N LYS A 227 -7.10 15.93 -5.74
CA LYS A 227 -7.51 16.91 -6.76
C LYS A 227 -6.45 18.00 -6.96
N LYS A 228 -5.90 18.53 -5.87
CA LYS A 228 -4.83 19.54 -5.87
C LYS A 228 -3.54 18.99 -6.49
N TYR A 229 -3.14 17.78 -6.10
CA TYR A 229 -2.00 17.07 -6.68
C TYR A 229 -2.17 16.85 -8.20
N ASN A 230 -3.30 16.30 -8.63
CA ASN A 230 -3.57 16.01 -10.04
C ASN A 230 -3.60 17.25 -10.92
N LYS A 231 -4.19 18.35 -10.44
CA LYS A 231 -4.17 19.63 -11.15
C LYS A 231 -2.72 20.07 -11.44
N LYS A 232 -1.85 20.00 -10.43
CA LYS A 232 -0.43 20.35 -10.59
C LYS A 232 0.34 19.42 -11.50
N LYS A 233 0.13 18.10 -11.39
CA LYS A 233 0.74 17.10 -12.28
C LYS A 233 0.39 17.39 -13.75
N ARG A 234 -0.87 17.76 -14.02
CA ARG A 234 -1.33 18.16 -15.37
C ARG A 234 -0.67 19.47 -15.83
N ASP A 235 -0.59 20.48 -14.97
CA ASP A 235 0.00 21.77 -15.32
C ASP A 235 1.51 21.68 -15.55
N LYS A 236 2.23 20.87 -14.75
CA LYS A 236 3.66 20.54 -14.97
C LYS A 236 3.87 19.86 -16.33
N LYS A 237 3.09 18.81 -16.64
CA LYS A 237 3.15 18.15 -17.96
C LYS A 237 2.86 19.10 -19.12
N LYS A 238 1.92 20.03 -18.97
CA LYS A 238 1.62 21.06 -20.00
C LYS A 238 2.81 21.99 -20.21
N ARG A 239 3.44 22.46 -19.14
CA ARG A 239 4.64 23.33 -19.18
C ARG A 239 5.81 22.61 -19.87
N GLU A 240 6.10 21.37 -19.48
CA GLU A 240 7.15 20.54 -20.10
C GLU A 240 6.90 20.30 -21.60
N LYS A 241 5.64 20.03 -21.99
CA LYS A 241 5.26 19.87 -23.40
C LYS A 241 5.44 21.17 -24.20
N HIS A 242 5.07 22.31 -23.63
CA HIS A 242 5.30 23.63 -24.24
C HIS A 242 6.80 23.90 -24.42
N GLN A 243 7.62 23.59 -23.42
CA GLN A 243 9.06 23.79 -23.44
C GLN A 243 9.76 22.87 -24.45
N LYS A 244 9.31 21.61 -24.60
CA LYS A 244 9.75 20.71 -25.68
C LYS A 244 9.32 21.18 -27.06
N SER A 245 8.14 21.79 -27.21
CA SER A 245 7.71 22.33 -28.51
C SER A 245 8.54 23.53 -28.96
N ARG A 246 9.01 24.36 -28.02
CA ARG A 246 9.91 25.49 -28.27
C ARG A 246 11.36 25.08 -28.56
N ARG A 247 11.74 23.83 -28.28
CA ARG A 247 13.11 23.29 -28.47
C ARG A 247 13.27 22.42 -29.74
N ARG A 248 12.28 22.37 -30.66
CA ARG A 248 12.49 21.72 -31.97
C ARG A 248 13.37 22.64 -32.84
N PRO A 249 14.59 22.24 -33.26
CA PRO A 249 15.38 23.03 -34.18
C PRO A 249 14.77 22.96 -35.58
N GLY A 250 14.76 24.09 -36.29
CA GLY A 250 14.56 24.11 -37.73
C GLY A 250 15.68 23.33 -38.44
N TYR A 251 15.32 22.72 -39.56
CA TYR A 251 16.23 22.08 -40.51
C TYR A 251 17.40 22.99 -40.85
N GLU A 252 18.64 22.58 -40.56
CA GLU A 252 19.84 23.05 -41.27
C GLU A 252 20.79 21.87 -41.55
N HIS A 253 21.19 21.79 -42.82
CA HIS A 253 22.17 20.86 -43.37
C HIS A 253 23.59 21.20 -42.90
N LYS A 254 24.38 20.18 -42.53
CA LYS A 254 25.83 19.95 -42.83
C LYS A 254 26.38 18.87 -41.87
N ALA A 255 26.75 17.70 -42.39
CA ALA A 255 28.07 17.32 -42.92
C ALA A 255 28.91 16.63 -41.84
N GLU A 256 29.15 15.34 -42.07
CA GLU A 256 29.95 14.43 -41.25
C GLU A 256 31.42 14.87 -41.26
N GLN A 257 32.04 14.93 -40.07
CA GLN A 257 33.48 14.78 -39.93
C GLN A 257 33.82 14.29 -38.51
N GLU A 258 34.37 13.08 -38.46
CA GLU A 258 35.04 12.48 -37.31
C GLU A 258 36.38 13.19 -37.07
N VAL A 259 36.65 13.58 -35.82
CA VAL A 259 38.01 13.79 -35.30
C VAL A 259 38.03 13.44 -33.80
N GLU A 260 38.90 12.51 -33.44
CA GLU A 260 39.32 12.17 -32.07
C GLU A 260 40.14 13.30 -31.42
N GLY A 261 40.05 13.47 -30.10
CA GLY A 261 40.99 14.31 -29.36
C GLY A 261 40.55 14.71 -27.95
N SER A 262 41.24 14.11 -26.96
CA SER A 262 41.39 14.48 -25.54
C SER A 262 41.21 15.96 -25.16
N ASP A 263 40.53 16.24 -24.04
CA ASP A 263 41.13 16.45 -22.70
C ASP A 263 40.21 17.26 -21.75
N GLU A 264 40.46 17.14 -20.45
CA GLU A 264 39.65 17.54 -19.29
C GLU A 264 39.19 19.01 -19.21
N SER A 265 37.97 19.24 -18.67
CA SER A 265 37.75 20.28 -17.64
C SER A 265 36.44 20.06 -16.88
N ALA A 266 36.55 20.10 -15.56
CA ALA A 266 35.48 19.95 -14.59
C ALA A 266 34.49 21.12 -14.64
N VAL A 267 33.18 20.80 -14.59
CA VAL A 267 32.14 21.76 -14.20
C VAL A 267 31.42 21.21 -12.98
N GLU A 268 31.69 21.90 -11.89
CA GLU A 268 31.15 21.74 -10.54
C GLU A 268 29.62 21.95 -10.57
N ILE A 269 28.84 20.89 -10.31
CA ILE A 269 27.40 21.00 -10.05
C ILE A 269 27.21 20.92 -8.54
N GLN A 270 26.94 22.06 -7.91
CA GLN A 270 26.54 22.14 -6.51
C GLN A 270 25.23 21.37 -6.32
N PRO A 271 25.18 20.32 -5.47
CA PRO A 271 23.92 19.73 -5.06
C PRO A 271 23.31 20.63 -3.98
N THR A 272 22.10 21.14 -4.24
CA THR A 272 21.24 21.70 -3.18
C THR A 272 20.85 20.55 -2.27
N THR A 273 21.65 20.34 -1.23
CA THR A 273 21.44 19.33 -0.20
C THR A 273 20.24 19.74 0.65
N ASP A 274 19.12 19.05 0.43
CA ASP A 274 17.96 19.17 1.30
C ASP A 274 18.34 18.55 2.66
N ARG A 275 18.52 19.43 3.65
CA ARG A 275 19.07 19.14 4.98
C ARG A 275 18.26 18.07 5.73
N PHE A 276 17.02 17.82 5.29
CA PHE A 276 16.14 16.76 5.81
C PHE A 276 16.46 15.36 5.26
N VAL A 277 16.87 15.27 4.00
CA VAL A 277 17.18 13.97 3.35
C VAL A 277 18.44 13.36 3.96
N THR A 278 19.43 14.20 4.28
CA THR A 278 20.68 13.76 4.91
C THR A 278 20.44 13.11 6.29
N VAL A 279 19.42 13.55 7.03
CA VAL A 279 19.08 13.00 8.35
C VAL A 279 18.43 11.61 8.24
N LEU A 280 17.79 11.29 7.11
CA LEU A 280 17.15 9.99 6.88
C LEU A 280 18.11 8.95 6.26
N THR A 281 19.11 9.40 5.50
CA THR A 281 20.10 8.49 4.88
C THR A 281 21.15 7.97 5.83
N ASP A 282 21.26 8.55 7.04
CA ASP A 282 22.27 8.20 8.03
C ASP A 282 21.66 7.37 9.17
N GLN A 283 21.19 6.16 8.86
CA GLN A 283 21.12 5.09 9.86
C GLN A 283 20.97 3.71 9.22
N GLN A 284 22.03 2.93 9.39
CA GLN A 284 22.05 1.49 9.18
C GLN A 284 20.97 0.80 10.01
N ARG A 285 20.34 -0.18 9.37
CA ARG A 285 19.56 -1.29 9.93
C ARG A 285 19.80 -1.52 11.44
N SER A 286 18.84 -1.11 12.25
CA SER A 286 18.59 -1.68 13.58
C SER A 286 17.27 -1.13 14.11
N CYS A 287 16.34 -2.02 14.47
CA CYS A 287 15.18 -1.67 15.28
C CYS A 287 15.66 -0.93 16.54
N SER A 288 15.45 0.38 16.59
CA SER A 288 15.65 1.17 17.79
C SER A 288 14.33 1.84 18.14
N SER A 289 13.74 1.40 19.24
CA SER A 289 12.65 2.07 19.92
C SER A 289 13.11 3.46 20.35
N PHE A 290 12.59 4.51 19.72
CA PHE A 290 12.77 5.87 20.20
C PHE A 290 11.79 6.13 21.35
N VAL A 291 12.31 6.20 22.58
CA VAL A 291 11.63 6.84 23.71
C VAL A 291 12.03 8.30 23.67
N CYS A 292 11.09 9.18 23.33
CA CYS A 292 11.32 10.62 23.35
C CYS A 292 10.97 11.15 24.75
N ASP A 293 11.93 11.11 25.66
CA ASP A 293 11.87 11.86 26.93
C ASP A 293 12.25 13.32 26.67
N GLY A 294 11.25 14.21 26.76
CA GLY A 294 11.47 15.62 27.11
C GLY A 294 11.29 16.67 26.01
N VAL A 295 10.13 17.36 26.09
CA VAL A 295 9.82 18.76 25.68
C VAL A 295 9.86 19.08 24.16
N SER A 296 8.96 19.84 23.54
CA SER A 296 7.88 20.74 23.98
C SER A 296 6.78 20.80 22.89
N GLN A 297 5.51 20.71 23.29
CA GLN A 297 4.29 21.20 22.62
C GLN A 297 4.31 21.33 21.07
N CYS A 298 3.74 20.35 20.38
CA CYS A 298 3.05 20.60 19.11
C CYS A 298 1.57 20.88 19.43
N THR A 299 1.18 22.15 19.38
CA THR A 299 -0.22 22.56 19.40
C THR A 299 -0.84 22.19 18.05
N VAL A 300 -1.78 21.25 18.05
CA VAL A 300 -2.60 20.95 16.87
C VAL A 300 -3.68 22.03 16.78
N SER A 301 -3.63 22.86 15.73
CA SER A 301 -4.74 23.71 15.29
C SER A 301 -5.45 23.08 14.10
#